data_AF-A0A4R9B8E6-F1
#
_entry.id   AF-A0A4R9B8E6-F1
#
_cell.length_a   1.000
_cell.length_b   1.000
_cell.length_c   1.000
_cell.angle_alpha   90.00
_cell.angle_beta   90.00
_cell.angle_gamma   90.00
#
_symmetry.space_group_name_H-M   'P 1'
#
loop_
_entity.id
_entity.type
_entity.pdbx_description
1 polymer ?
#
loop_
_entity_poly.entity_id
_entity_poly.type
_entity_poly.pdbx_seq_one_letter_code
_entity_poly.pdbx_strand_id
1 'polypeptide(L)' 'MTRPVQTNRDDTLDVLISTGAVRGIRERGVRAWRGIPYAAAPVGALRFRAPRPAQPWPGVRD' A
#
# COMPACT_ATOMS: atom_id res chain seq x y z
N MET A 1 24.05 -14.31 26.69
CA MET A 1 23.80 -12.87 26.45
C MET A 1 23.03 -12.72 25.14
N THR A 2 21.71 -12.83 25.18
CA THR A 2 20.84 -12.66 24.00
C THR A 2 20.49 -11.18 23.90
N ARG A 3 20.91 -10.50 22.84
CA ARG A 3 20.58 -9.09 22.62
C ARG A 3 19.08 -8.98 22.28
N PRO A 4 18.30 -8.08 22.92
CA PRO A 4 16.91 -7.88 22.55
C PRO A 4 16.84 -7.26 21.14
N VAL A 5 15.98 -7.81 20.27
CA VAL A 5 15.66 -7.18 18.99
C VAL A 5 14.88 -5.90 19.30
N GLN A 6 15.52 -4.77 19.08
CA GLN A 6 14.86 -3.47 19.14
C GLN A 6 14.15 -3.30 17.80
N THR A 7 12.87 -3.63 17.71
CA THR A 7 12.06 -3.34 16.51
C THR A 7 11.88 -1.82 16.44
N ASN A 8 12.79 -1.17 15.72
CA ASN A 8 12.75 0.26 15.50
C ASN A 8 11.54 0.61 14.63
N ARG A 9 10.88 1.74 14.90
CA ARG A 9 9.76 2.28 14.10
C ARG A 9 10.13 2.50 12.63
N ASP A 10 11.42 2.51 12.30
CA ASP A 10 11.97 2.61 10.94
C ASP A 10 11.94 1.28 10.15
N ASP A 11 11.43 0.19 10.74
CA ASP A 11 11.32 -1.11 10.07
C ASP A 11 10.01 -1.29 9.29
N THR A 12 9.04 -0.38 9.47
CA THR A 12 7.81 -0.38 8.68
C THR A 12 8.08 0.18 7.28
N LEU A 13 7.79 -0.62 6.26
CA LEU A 13 7.88 -0.23 4.85
C LEU A 13 6.69 0.63 4.40
N ASP A 14 6.26 1.55 5.24
CA ASP A 14 5.13 2.43 4.96
C ASP A 14 5.59 3.56 4.03
N VAL A 15 4.92 3.74 2.89
CA VAL A 15 5.25 4.75 1.88
C VAL A 15 4.04 5.62 1.57
N LEU A 16 4.25 6.93 1.41
CA LEU A 16 3.21 7.87 1.05
C LEU A 16 3.11 8.00 -0.47
N ILE A 17 1.90 7.84 -1.01
CA ILE A 17 1.59 8.01 -2.43
C ILE A 17 0.44 9.01 -2.59
N SER A 18 0.14 9.39 -3.83
CA SER A 18 -0.90 10.39 -4.15
C SER A 18 -2.30 10.11 -3.58
N THR A 19 -2.60 8.86 -3.25
CA THR A 19 -3.90 8.40 -2.76
C THR A 19 -3.92 7.95 -1.30
N GLY A 20 -2.78 7.99 -0.59
CA GLY A 20 -2.70 7.59 0.82
C GLY A 20 -1.36 6.94 1.18
N ALA A 21 -1.28 6.33 2.37
CA ALA A 21 -0.11 5.55 2.77
C ALA A 21 -0.31 4.05 2.51
N VAL A 22 0.75 3.37 2.07
CA VAL A 22 0.74 1.92 1.80
C VAL A 22 1.85 1.25 2.60
N ARG A 23 1.54 0.14 3.27
CA ARG A 23 2.51 -0.72 3.93
C ARG A 23 3.06 -1.75 2.95
N GLY A 24 4.38 -1.86 2.93
CA GLY A 24 5.09 -2.89 2.17
C GLY A 24 5.47 -4.08 3.02
N ILE A 25 5.88 -5.15 2.35
CA ILE A 25 6.45 -6.35 2.96
C ILE A 25 7.88 -6.59 2.45
N ARG A 26 8.74 -7.17 3.31
CA ARG A 26 10.02 -7.76 2.89
C ARG A 26 9.82 -9.25 2.68
N GLU A 27 10.05 -9.75 1.48
CA GLU A 27 9.94 -11.17 1.17
C GLU A 27 11.09 -11.56 0.22
N ARG A 28 11.79 -12.68 0.49
CA ARG A 28 12.83 -13.24 -0.40
C ARG A 28 13.89 -12.21 -0.86
N GLY A 29 14.30 -11.30 0.03
CA GLY A 29 15.30 -10.27 -0.28
C GLY A 29 14.79 -9.09 -1.09
N VAL A 30 13.49 -9.01 -1.41
CA VAL A 30 12.86 -7.86 -2.08
C VAL A 30 11.87 -7.14 -1.17
N ARG A 31 11.61 -5.87 -1.46
CA ARG A 31 10.53 -5.07 -0.88
C ARG A 31 9.37 -5.03 -1.87
N ALA A 32 8.17 -5.34 -1.44
CA ALA A 32 6.99 -5.38 -2.30
C ALA A 32 5.82 -4.61 -1.67
N TRP A 33 5.10 -3.86 -2.52
CA TRP A 33 3.82 -3.23 -2.21
C TRP A 33 2.81 -3.76 -3.23
N ARG A 34 1.69 -4.31 -2.77
CA ARG A 34 0.77 -5.07 -3.63
C ARG A 34 -0.65 -4.50 -3.52
N GLY A 35 -1.46 -4.75 -4.55
CA GLY A 35 -2.88 -4.40 -4.53
C GLY A 35 -3.21 -2.90 -4.52
N ILE A 36 -2.25 -2.00 -4.78
CA ILE A 36 -2.45 -0.55 -4.78
C ILE A 36 -3.42 -0.14 -5.91
N PRO A 37 -4.58 0.48 -5.61
CA PRO A 37 -5.51 0.90 -6.64
C PRO A 37 -4.96 2.11 -7.40
N TYR A 38 -4.87 2.00 -8.71
CA TYR A 38 -4.51 3.13 -9.59
C TYR A 38 -5.73 3.83 -10.18
N ALA A 39 -6.89 3.17 -10.15
CA ALA A 39 -8.16 3.68 -10.64
C ALA A 39 -9.31 3.21 -9.75
N ALA A 40 -10.46 3.88 -9.84
CA ALA A 40 -11.70 3.41 -9.26
C ALA A 40 -12.10 2.05 -9.87
N ALA A 41 -12.74 1.18 -9.06
CA ALA A 41 -13.16 -0.14 -9.51
C ALA A 41 -14.11 -0.04 -10.72
N PRO A 42 -13.84 -0.70 -11.86
CA PRO A 42 -14.61 -0.56 -13.10
C PRO A 42 -15.89 -1.42 -13.09
N VAL A 43 -16.68 -1.30 -12.02
CA VAL A 43 -17.90 -2.08 -11.77
C VAL A 43 -19.15 -1.20 -11.83
N GLY A 44 -20.33 -1.83 -11.94
CA GLY A 44 -21.61 -1.12 -12.01
C GLY A 44 -21.66 -0.09 -13.14
N ALA A 45 -22.00 1.15 -12.82
CA ALA A 45 -22.06 2.26 -13.79
C ALA A 45 -20.71 2.61 -14.45
N LEU A 46 -19.60 2.14 -13.90
CA LEU A 46 -18.25 2.34 -14.46
C LEU A 46 -17.83 1.23 -15.44
N ARG A 47 -18.64 0.18 -15.59
CA ARG A 47 -18.34 -0.90 -16.55
C ARG A 47 -18.30 -0.34 -17.97
N PHE A 48 -17.27 -0.73 -18.73
CA PHE A 48 -17.03 -0.26 -20.12
C PHE A 48 -16.81 1.26 -20.25
N ARG A 49 -16.41 1.95 -19.18
CA ARG A 49 -16.03 3.36 -19.21
C ARG A 49 -14.52 3.52 -19.05
N ALA A 50 -14.02 4.69 -19.42
CA ALA A 50 -12.63 5.07 -19.16
C ALA A 50 -12.36 5.02 -17.64
N PRO A 51 -11.13 4.66 -17.23
CA PRO A 51 -10.75 4.60 -15.82
C PRO A 51 -10.91 5.97 -15.17
N ARG A 52 -11.44 5.98 -13.96
CA ARG A 52 -11.51 7.19 -13.12
C ARG A 52 -10.42 7.12 -12.04
N PRO A 53 -9.93 8.26 -11.53
CA PRO A 53 -8.94 8.26 -10.44
C PRO A 53 -9.38 7.39 -9.25
N ALA A 54 -8.42 6.72 -8.61
CA ALA A 54 -8.68 5.99 -7.38
C ALA A 54 -9.08 6.95 -6.25
N GLN A 55 -10.01 6.53 -5.40
CA GLN A 55 -10.38 7.29 -4.22
C GLN A 55 -9.24 7.22 -3.18
N PRO A 56 -8.84 8.36 -2.59
CA PRO A 56 -7.90 8.35 -1.48
C PRO A 56 -8.46 7.58 -0.28
N TRP A 57 -7.58 6.99 0.54
CA TRP A 57 -7.96 6.35 1.80
C TRP A 57 -7.27 6.98 3.00
N PRO A 58 -7.92 6.99 4.18
CA PRO A 58 -7.28 7.40 5.42
C PRO A 58 -6.35 6.29 5.95
N GLY A 59 -5.32 6.69 6.70
CA GLY A 59 -4.41 5.76 7.37
C GLY A 59 -3.48 5.02 6.40
N VAL A 60 -3.07 3.82 6.80
CA VAL A 60 -2.13 2.96 6.05
C VAL A 60 -2.86 1.72 5.54
N ARG A 61 -2.68 1.40 4.26
CA ARG A 61 -3.23 0.20 3.60
C ARG A 61 -2.17 -0.88 3.44
N ASP A 62 -2.49 -2.12 3.85
CA ASP A 62 -1.64 -3.32 3.67
C ASP A 62 -1.73 -3.92 2.26
#